data_AF-A0A6D1AF02-F1
#
_entry.id   AF-A0A6D1AF02-F1
#
_cell.length_a   1.000
_cell.length_b   1.000
_cell.length_c   1.000
_cell.angle_alpha   90.00
_cell.angle_beta   90.00
_cell.angle_gamma   90.00
#
_symmetry.space_group_name_H-M   'P 1'
#
loop_
_entity.id
_entity.type
_entity.pdbx_description
1 polymer ?
#
loop_
_entity_poly.entity_id
_entity_poly.type
_entity_poly.pdbx_seq_one_letter_code
_entity_poly.pdbx_strand_id
1 'polypeptide(L)' 'MIICKTPRELGIMREAGRIVALTHEELKKHIKPGISTKELDQIAERFIKKQGAIP' A
#
# COMPACT_ATOMS: atom_id res chain seq x y z
N MET A 1 18.96 11.11 14.81
CA MET A 1 18.93 12.38 14.05
C MET A 1 17.54 12.53 13.45
N ILE A 2 16.85 13.64 13.71
CA ILE A 2 15.51 13.90 13.17
C ILE A 2 15.67 14.83 11.98
N ILE A 3 15.14 14.45 10.81
CA ILE A 3 15.24 15.23 9.57
C ILE A 3 13.84 15.78 9.24
N CYS A 4 13.70 17.10 9.26
CA CYS A 4 12.49 17.76 8.79
C CYS A 4 12.38 17.66 7.26
N LYS A 5 11.27 17.12 6.78
CA LYS A 5 10.99 16.98 5.35
C LYS A 5 10.50 18.29 4.75
N THR A 6 10.91 18.54 3.52
CA THR A 6 10.40 19.65 2.71
C THR A 6 8.94 19.39 2.30
N PRO A 7 8.17 20.43 1.96
CA PRO A 7 6.80 20.26 1.46
C PRO A 7 6.70 19.33 0.24
N ARG A 8 7.73 19.34 -0.64
CA ARG A 8 7.81 18.45 -1.80
C ARG A 8 7.95 16.98 -1.39
N GLU A 9 8.86 16.68 -0.48
CA GLU A 9 9.03 15.32 0.05
C GLU A 9 7.75 14.84 0.75
N LEU A 10 7.10 15.69 1.53
CA LEU A 10 5.81 15.39 2.15
C LEU A 10 4.72 15.11 1.11
N GLY A 11 4.71 15.83 -0.02
CA GLY A 11 3.80 15.56 -1.13
C GLY A 11 3.99 14.15 -1.72
N ILE A 12 5.23 13.75 -1.96
CA ILE A 12 5.57 12.41 -2.47
C ILE A 12 5.15 11.34 -1.47
N MET A 13 5.43 11.55 -0.18
CA MET A 13 5.04 10.61 0.88
C MET A 13 3.52 10.46 1.01
N ARG A 14 2.76 11.55 0.83
CA ARG A 14 1.29 11.49 0.84
C ARG A 14 0.76 10.65 -0.31
N GLU A 15 1.32 10.78 -1.50
CA GLU A 15 0.90 9.97 -2.65
C GLU A 15 1.24 8.49 -2.46
N ALA A 16 2.42 8.17 -1.93
CA ALA A 16 2.77 6.82 -1.54
C ALA A 16 1.79 6.26 -0.48
N GLY A 17 1.46 7.06 0.53
CA GLY A 17 0.48 6.71 1.55
C GLY A 17 -0.93 6.47 1.00
N ARG A 18 -1.33 7.21 -0.05
CA ARG A 18 -2.60 7.00 -0.75
C ARG A 18 -2.67 5.62 -1.40
N ILE A 19 -1.59 5.18 -2.04
CA ILE A 19 -1.50 3.84 -2.65
C ILE A 19 -1.60 2.75 -1.57
N VAL A 20 -0.93 2.94 -0.43
CA VAL A 20 -1.01 2.02 0.71
C VAL A 20 -2.45 1.93 1.23
N ALA A 21 -3.13 3.06 1.41
CA ALA A 21 -4.52 3.09 1.86
C ALA A 21 -5.45 2.35 0.88
N LEU A 22 -5.30 2.59 -0.42
CA LEU A 22 -6.06 1.86 -1.45
C LEU A 22 -5.80 0.36 -1.43
N THR A 23 -4.54 -0.04 -1.18
CA THR A 23 -4.18 -1.46 -1.04
C THR A 23 -4.91 -2.09 0.15
N HIS A 24 -4.97 -1.40 1.29
CA HIS A 24 -5.75 -1.88 2.44
C HIS A 24 -7.26 -1.99 2.13
N GLU A 25 -7.84 -1.02 1.42
CA GLU A 25 -9.25 -1.10 1.00
C GLU A 25 -9.51 -2.27 0.05
N GLU A 26 -8.56 -2.60 -0.83
CA GLU A 26 -8.66 -3.78 -1.67
C GLU A 26 -8.56 -5.06 -0.84
N LEU A 27 -7.58 -5.17 0.05
CA LEU A 27 -7.41 -6.35 0.91
C LEU A 27 -8.64 -6.64 1.77
N LYS A 28 -9.31 -5.61 2.30
CA LYS A 28 -10.55 -5.77 3.09
C LYS A 28 -11.62 -6.60 2.39
N LYS A 29 -11.69 -6.57 1.06
CA LYS A 29 -12.67 -7.34 0.26
C LYS A 29 -12.38 -8.84 0.24
N HIS A 30 -11.12 -9.22 0.49
CA HIS A 30 -10.64 -10.59 0.40
C HIS A 30 -10.43 -11.24 1.77
N ILE A 31 -10.36 -10.45 2.84
CA ILE A 31 -10.22 -10.97 4.21
C ILE A 31 -11.49 -11.73 4.62
N LYS A 32 -11.36 -13.05 4.68
CA LYS A 32 -12.41 -13.98 5.13
C LYS A 32 -11.80 -15.21 5.78
N PRO A 33 -12.50 -15.92 6.68
CA PRO A 33 -12.01 -17.16 7.26
C PRO A 33 -11.57 -18.17 6.19
N GLY A 34 -10.42 -18.80 6.39
CA GLY A 34 -9.84 -19.77 5.46
C GLY A 34 -8.90 -19.19 4.40
N ILE A 35 -8.76 -17.86 4.29
CA ILE A 35 -7.71 -17.25 3.45
C ILE A 35 -6.36 -17.31 4.16
N SER A 36 -5.30 -17.59 3.41
CA SER A 36 -3.93 -17.52 3.91
C SER A 36 -3.37 -16.10 3.82
N THR A 37 -2.44 -15.78 4.72
CA THR A 37 -1.69 -14.50 4.65
C THR A 37 -0.89 -14.37 3.35
N LYS A 38 -0.43 -15.49 2.79
CA LYS A 38 0.28 -15.52 1.50
C LYS A 38 -0.62 -15.15 0.32
N GLU A 39 -1.89 -15.53 0.35
CA GLU A 39 -2.85 -15.09 -0.69
C GLU A 39 -3.13 -13.59 -0.60
N LEU A 40 -3.29 -13.06 0.61
CA LEU A 40 -3.43 -11.62 0.84
C LEU A 40 -2.19 -10.85 0.38
N ASP A 41 -1.00 -11.35 0.68
CA ASP A 41 0.28 -10.78 0.23
C ASP A 41 0.35 -10.68 -1.30
N GLN A 42 0.01 -11.76 -2.00
CA GLN A 42 -0.03 -11.76 -3.47
C GLN A 42 -1.07 -10.78 -4.04
N ILE A 43 -2.21 -10.61 -3.36
CA ILE A 43 -3.23 -9.63 -3.78
C ILE A 43 -2.69 -8.20 -3.60
N ALA A 44 -2.04 -7.92 -2.47
CA ALA A 44 -1.40 -6.63 -2.21
C ALA A 44 -0.33 -6.33 -3.26
N GLU A 45 0.58 -7.28 -3.51
CA GLU A 45 1.67 -7.14 -4.47
C GLU A 45 1.14 -6.82 -5.88
N ARG A 46 0.13 -7.57 -6.34
CA ARG A 46 -0.51 -7.31 -7.63
C ARG A 46 -1.18 -5.94 -7.69
N PHE A 47 -1.83 -5.50 -6.62
CA PHE A 47 -2.49 -4.21 -6.57
C PHE A 47 -1.49 -3.05 -6.59
N ILE A 48 -0.45 -3.12 -5.76
CA ILE A 48 0.62 -2.11 -5.69
C ILE A 48 1.32 -1.98 -7.04
N LYS A 49 1.68 -3.09 -7.69
CA LYS A 49 2.28 -3.08 -9.03
C LYS A 49 1.37 -2.47 -10.09
N LYS A 50 0.05 -2.72 -10.03
CA LYS A 50 -0.93 -2.08 -10.94
C LYS A 50 -1.00 -0.57 -10.78
N GLN A 51 -0.68 -0.04 -9.61
CA GLN A 51 -0.60 1.40 -9.35
C GLN A 51 0.76 2.00 -9.75
N GLY A 52 1.66 1.21 -10.37
CA GLY A 52 3.00 1.65 -10.75
C GLY A 52 3.96 1.81 -9.57
N ALA A 53 3.58 1.30 -8.39
CA ALA A 53 4.41 1.31 -7.19
C ALA A 53 5.18 -0.01 -7.03
N ILE A 54 6.18 0.03 -6.15
CA ILE A 54 7.01 -1.13 -5.82
C ILE A 54 6.54 -1.64 -4.45
N PRO A 55 6.09 -2.91 -4.36
CA PRO A 55 5.68 -3.55 -3.11
C PRO A 55 6.85 -3.89 -2.20
#